data_AF-A0AAP0LKA6-F1
#
_entry.id   AF-A0AAP0LKA6-F1
#
_cell.length_a   1.000
_cell.length_b   1.000
_cell.length_c   1.000
_cell.angle_alpha   90.00
_cell.angle_beta   90.00
_cell.angle_gamma   90.00
#
_symmetry.space_group_name_H-M   'P 1'
#
loop_
_entity.id
_entity.type
_entity.pdbx_description
1 polymer ?
#
loop_
_entity_poly.entity_id
_entity_poly.type
_entity_poly.pdbx_seq_one_letter_code
_entity_poly.pdbx_strand_id
1 'polypeptide(L)'
;MQIPADMVVNAMIVAMVAHAKQSSYVNIYRVGSSLRNPVTFMNILDYSFDYFTKKSWIDNIGKPVKVTKVIIFSRMVGFHGYMKIHYLLPLKLSGFTCRDYNWQNTLCCQYFEGMLTGRRRKTNFVMPLVEIYGPHLLSNAT
;
A
#
# COMPACT_ATOMS: atom_id res chain seq x y z
N MET A 1 -7.36 -11.21 -6.87
CA MET A 1 -7.46 -12.59 -6.35
C MET A 1 -6.08 -12.96 -5.82
N GLN A 2 -5.88 -12.94 -4.50
CA GLN A 2 -4.65 -13.45 -3.88
C GLN A 2 -4.90 -14.91 -3.53
N ILE A 3 -4.05 -15.81 -4.03
CA ILE A 3 -4.05 -17.22 -3.64
C ILE A 3 -2.97 -17.35 -2.57
N PRO A 4 -3.29 -17.87 -1.38
CA PRO A 4 -2.31 -17.99 -0.32
C PRO A 4 -1.24 -19.03 -0.70
N ALA A 5 0.00 -18.82 -0.24
CA ALA A 5 1.16 -19.57 -0.71
C ALA A 5 1.07 -21.08 -0.38
N ASP A 6 0.51 -21.41 0.77
CA ASP A 6 0.23 -22.78 1.20
C ASP A 6 -0.69 -23.52 0.21
N MET A 7 -1.70 -22.85 -0.33
CA MET A 7 -2.61 -23.42 -1.32
C MET A 7 -1.91 -23.70 -2.65
N VAL A 8 -0.96 -22.86 -3.06
CA VAL A 8 -0.14 -23.07 -4.27
C VAL A 8 0.80 -24.25 -4.07
N VAL A 9 1.51 -24.32 -2.94
CA VAL A 9 2.44 -25.40 -2.63
C VAL A 9 1.70 -26.74 -2.53
N ASN A 10 0.57 -26.79 -1.84
CA ASN A 10 -0.24 -27.99 -1.72
C ASN A 10 -0.74 -28.47 -3.09
N ALA A 11 -1.23 -27.55 -3.93
CA ALA A 11 -1.67 -27.90 -5.27
C ALA A 11 -0.52 -28.43 -6.14
N MET A 12 0.68 -27.85 -6.02
CA MET A 12 1.87 -28.30 -6.73
C MET A 12 2.26 -29.73 -6.33
N ILE A 13 2.27 -30.03 -5.02
CA ILE A 13 2.56 -31.38 -4.52
C ILE A 13 1.52 -32.38 -5.03
N VAL A 14 0.23 -32.04 -4.97
CA VAL A 14 -0.84 -32.93 -5.48
C VAL A 14 -0.69 -33.16 -6.98
N ALA A 15 -0.39 -32.13 -7.77
CA ALA A 15 -0.16 -32.27 -9.20
C ALA A 15 1.04 -33.17 -9.51
N MET A 16 2.15 -33.03 -8.77
CA MET A 16 3.32 -33.90 -8.90
C MET A 16 3.00 -35.36 -8.59
N VAL A 17 2.29 -35.62 -7.48
CA VAL A 17 1.91 -36.98 -7.08
C VAL A 17 0.93 -37.59 -8.09
N ALA A 18 -0.06 -36.83 -8.54
CA ALA A 18 -1.06 -37.28 -9.52
C ALA A 18 -0.43 -37.71 -10.86
N HIS A 19 0.69 -37.09 -11.24
CA HIS A 19 1.39 -37.37 -12.49
C HIS A 19 2.71 -38.14 -12.32
N ALA A 20 3.04 -38.61 -11.12
CA ALA A 20 4.32 -39.26 -10.83
C ALA A 20 4.61 -40.50 -11.71
N LYS A 21 3.57 -41.13 -12.29
CA LYS A 21 3.67 -42.33 -13.14
C LYS A 21 3.19 -42.13 -14.59
N GLN A 22 2.84 -40.91 -14.99
CA GLN A 22 2.33 -40.61 -16.33
C GLN A 22 3.42 -40.00 -17.22
N SER A 23 3.57 -40.49 -18.45
CA SER A 23 4.51 -39.95 -19.44
C SER A 23 3.91 -38.75 -20.18
N SER A 24 4.59 -37.61 -20.05
CA SER A 24 4.70 -36.53 -21.05
C SER A 24 3.42 -35.92 -21.67
N TYR A 25 2.37 -35.69 -20.89
CA TYR A 25 1.30 -34.77 -21.28
C TYR A 25 1.34 -33.49 -20.42
N VAL A 26 1.26 -32.33 -21.08
CA VAL A 26 1.19 -31.03 -20.40
C VAL A 26 -0.20 -30.89 -19.77
N ASN A 27 -0.26 -30.95 -18.44
CA ASN A 27 -1.50 -30.78 -17.69
C ASN A 27 -1.54 -29.38 -17.05
N ILE A 28 -2.60 -28.64 -17.35
CA ILE A 28 -2.81 -27.27 -16.86
C ILE A 28 -3.82 -27.30 -15.70
N TYR A 29 -3.35 -26.97 -14.49
CA TYR A 29 -4.18 -26.90 -13.30
C TYR A 29 -4.59 -25.47 -12.97
N ARG A 30 -5.89 -25.23 -12.80
CA ARG A 30 -6.41 -23.96 -12.29
C ARG A 30 -6.69 -24.07 -10.80
N VAL A 31 -5.85 -23.44 -10.01
CA VAL A 31 -6.02 -23.34 -8.56
C VAL A 31 -6.62 -21.98 -8.25
N GLY A 32 -7.63 -21.94 -7.38
CA GLY A 32 -8.25 -20.70 -6.96
C GLY A 32 -8.90 -20.83 -5.60
N SER A 33 -9.00 -19.70 -4.90
CA SER A 33 -9.80 -19.60 -3.68
C SER A 33 -11.27 -19.87 -3.98
N SER A 34 -11.99 -20.48 -3.02
CA SER A 34 -13.40 -20.81 -3.15
C SER A 34 -14.28 -19.63 -3.62
N LEU A 35 -15.23 -19.92 -4.51
CA LEU A 35 -16.26 -18.95 -4.94
C LEU A 35 -17.31 -18.68 -3.85
N ARG A 36 -17.36 -19.48 -2.78
CA ARG A 36 -18.36 -19.37 -1.72
C ARG A 36 -18.12 -18.15 -0.81
N ASN A 37 -16.88 -17.69 -0.69
CA ASN A 37 -16.54 -16.49 0.05
C ASN A 37 -15.49 -15.67 -0.72
N PRO A 38 -15.91 -14.94 -1.76
CA PRO A 38 -14.99 -14.13 -2.56
C PRO A 38 -14.52 -12.94 -1.72
N VAL A 39 -13.25 -12.98 -1.31
CA VAL A 39 -12.61 -11.84 -0.65
C VAL A 39 -12.12 -10.86 -1.70
N THR A 40 -12.70 -9.66 -1.73
CA THR A 40 -12.26 -8.57 -2.61
C THR A 40 -11.11 -7.80 -1.99
N PHE A 41 -10.37 -7.03 -2.80
CA PHE A 41 -9.33 -6.15 -2.28
C PHE A 41 -9.86 -5.12 -1.27
N MET A 42 -11.09 -4.62 -1.49
CA MET A 42 -11.77 -3.72 -0.54
C MET A 42 -12.02 -4.41 0.79
N ASN A 43 -12.50 -5.66 0.78
CA ASN A 43 -12.75 -6.43 1.99
C ASN A 43 -11.46 -6.61 2.81
N ILE A 44 -10.32 -6.86 2.15
CA ILE A 44 -9.02 -7.00 2.82
C ILE A 44 -8.65 -5.70 3.55
N LEU A 45 -8.86 -4.55 2.90
CA LEU A 45 -8.57 -3.24 3.50
C LEU A 45 -9.50 -2.92 4.68
N ASP A 46 -10.79 -3.23 4.56
CA ASP A 46 -11.76 -3.06 5.65
C ASP A 46 -11.43 -3.98 6.83
N TYR A 47 -11.15 -5.27 6.58
CA TYR A 47 -10.76 -6.21 7.65
C TYR A 47 -9.45 -5.80 8.32
N SER A 48 -8.48 -5.32 7.54
CA SER A 48 -7.23 -4.81 8.09
C SER A 48 -7.47 -3.58 8.97
N PHE A 49 -8.30 -2.64 8.50
CA PHE A 49 -8.65 -1.46 9.27
C PHE A 49 -9.34 -1.83 10.59
N ASP A 50 -10.34 -2.70 10.55
CA ASP A 50 -11.06 -3.16 11.74
C ASP A 50 -10.14 -3.88 12.73
N TYR A 51 -9.26 -4.76 12.21
CA TYR A 51 -8.31 -5.50 13.03
C TYR A 51 -7.36 -4.55 13.76
N PHE A 52 -6.70 -3.64 13.03
CA PHE A 52 -5.73 -2.73 13.64
C PHE A 52 -6.37 -1.60 14.46
N THR A 53 -7.66 -1.30 14.24
CA THR A 53 -8.40 -0.37 15.10
C THR A 53 -8.70 -1.02 16.46
N LYS A 54 -9.06 -2.30 16.48
CA LYS A 54 -9.30 -3.06 17.72
C LYS A 54 -8.00 -3.45 18.42
N LYS A 55 -6.97 -3.79 17.65
CA LYS A 55 -5.66 -4.22 18.13
C LYS A 55 -4.57 -3.35 17.52
N SER A 56 -4.47 -2.13 18.05
CA SER A 56 -3.48 -1.16 17.60
C SER A 56 -2.06 -1.69 17.81
N TRP A 57 -1.22 -1.57 16.78
CA TRP A 57 0.22 -1.76 16.92
C TRP A 57 0.76 -0.75 17.93
N ILE A 58 1.68 -1.18 18.81
CA ILE A 58 2.37 -0.29 19.76
C ILE A 58 3.73 0.11 19.19
N ASP A 59 3.95 1.41 19.03
CA ASP A 59 5.22 1.95 18.53
C ASP A 59 6.38 1.70 19.53
N ASN A 60 7.62 1.92 19.09
CA ASN A 60 8.81 1.80 19.93
C ASN A 60 8.78 2.68 21.20
N ILE A 61 7.95 3.72 21.22
CA ILE A 61 7.72 4.63 22.37
C ILE A 61 6.55 4.17 23.26
N GLY A 62 5.93 3.02 22.98
CA GLY A 62 4.82 2.48 23.79
C GLY A 62 3.45 3.10 23.47
N LYS A 63 3.33 3.91 22.40
CA LYS A 63 2.07 4.55 22.01
C LYS A 63 1.34 3.73 20.94
N PRO A 64 0.00 3.62 21.00
CA PRO A 64 -0.77 2.96 19.95
C PRO A 64 -0.71 3.75 18.64
N VAL A 65 -0.37 3.07 17.55
CA VAL A 65 -0.33 3.65 16.20
C VAL A 65 -1.76 3.89 15.73
N LYS A 66 -2.07 5.16 15.44
CA LYS A 66 -3.39 5.55 14.91
C LYS A 66 -3.53 5.06 13.47
N VAL A 67 -4.42 4.09 13.26
CA VAL A 67 -4.77 3.60 11.92
C VAL A 67 -5.89 4.45 11.35
N THR A 68 -5.76 4.83 10.08
CA THR A 68 -6.78 5.57 9.33
C THR A 68 -7.22 4.72 8.14
N LYS A 69 -8.51 4.81 7.78
CA LYS A 69 -9.03 4.08 6.63
C LYS A 69 -8.27 4.48 5.37
N VAL A 70 -7.87 3.50 4.57
CA VAL A 70 -7.12 3.72 3.33
C VAL A 70 -8.03 4.41 2.32
N ILE A 71 -7.55 5.52 1.75
CA ILE A 71 -8.24 6.22 0.67
C ILE A 71 -7.84 5.57 -0.65
N ILE A 72 -8.83 5.13 -1.41
CA ILE A 72 -8.63 4.48 -2.70
C ILE A 72 -9.22 5.39 -3.77
N PHE A 73 -8.44 5.62 -4.81
CA PHE A 73 -8.83 6.48 -5.91
C PHE A 73 -9.28 5.63 -7.08
N SER A 74 -10.40 5.97 -7.70
CA SER A 74 -10.86 5.32 -8.93
C SER A 74 -10.05 5.77 -10.15
N ARG A 75 -9.50 6.99 -10.14
CA ARG A 75 -8.76 7.58 -11.27
C ARG A 75 -7.40 8.11 -10.84
N MET A 76 -6.41 7.98 -11.73
CA MET A 76 -5.08 8.53 -11.52
C MET A 76 -5.08 10.04 -11.34
N VAL A 77 -5.93 10.78 -12.05
CA VAL A 77 -6.04 12.25 -11.89
C VAL A 77 -6.41 12.62 -10.45
N GLY A 78 -7.37 11.90 -9.86
CA GLY A 78 -7.78 12.11 -8.47
C GLY A 78 -6.66 11.80 -7.48
N PHE A 79 -5.94 10.70 -7.70
CA PHE A 79 -4.77 10.34 -6.90
C PHE A 79 -3.69 11.42 -6.96
N HIS A 80 -3.30 11.86 -8.16
CA HIS A 80 -2.27 12.90 -8.34
C HIS A 80 -2.70 14.23 -7.74
N GLY A 81 -3.96 14.62 -7.88
CA GLY A 81 -4.52 15.82 -7.25
C GLY A 81 -4.39 15.76 -5.72
N TYR A 82 -4.82 14.65 -5.12
CA TYR A 82 -4.70 14.43 -3.69
C TYR A 82 -3.24 14.47 -3.22
N MET A 83 -2.33 13.78 -3.93
CA MET A 83 -0.90 13.78 -3.60
C MET A 83 -0.30 15.19 -3.68
N LYS A 84 -0.66 15.96 -4.72
CA LYS A 84 -0.21 17.34 -4.87
C LYS A 84 -0.68 18.23 -3.71
N ILE A 85 -1.96 18.13 -3.34
CA ILE A 85 -2.56 18.98 -2.30
C ILE A 85 -2.07 18.63 -0.90
N HIS A 86 -2.04 17.34 -0.54
CA HIS A 86 -1.75 16.93 0.84
C HIS A 86 -0.27 16.71 1.13
N TYR A 87 0.54 16.40 0.11
CA TYR A 87 1.95 16.08 0.28
C TYR A 87 2.87 17.11 -0.39
N LEU A 88 2.69 17.41 -1.68
CA LEU A 88 3.65 18.24 -2.42
C LEU A 88 3.55 19.74 -2.09
N LEU A 89 2.34 20.29 -2.01
CA LEU A 89 2.10 21.71 -1.73
C LEU A 89 2.64 22.12 -0.34
N PRO A 90 2.30 21.39 0.75
CA PRO A 90 2.87 21.67 2.06
C PRO A 90 4.38 21.56 2.09
N LEU A 91 4.96 20.56 1.40
CA LEU A 91 6.42 20.39 1.29
C LEU A 91 7.11 21.58 0.61
N LYS A 92 6.49 22.14 -0.44
CA LYS A 92 7.02 23.32 -1.15
C LYS A 92 6.90 24.57 -0.28
N LEU A 93 5.71 24.84 0.25
CA LEU A 93 5.44 26.06 1.03
C LEU A 93 6.30 26.11 2.30
N SER A 94 6.44 25.01 3.03
CA SER A 94 7.29 24.95 4.22
C SER A 94 8.78 25.15 3.91
N GLY A 95 9.23 24.70 2.74
CA GLY A 95 10.61 24.89 2.28
C GLY A 95 10.92 26.35 1.97
N PHE A 96 9.92 27.14 1.57
CA PHE A 96 10.05 28.60 1.42
C PHE A 96 10.01 29.29 2.79
N THR A 97 9.01 29.01 3.63
CA THR A 97 8.82 29.72 4.91
C THR A 97 9.95 29.49 5.93
N CYS A 98 10.64 28.34 5.89
CA CYS A 98 11.78 28.06 6.78
C CYS A 98 13.11 28.62 6.24
N ARG A 99 13.19 29.00 4.95
CA ARG A 99 14.40 29.58 4.37
C ARG A 99 14.48 31.09 4.60
N ASP A 100 13.33 31.73 4.78
CA ASP A 100 13.20 33.18 4.95
C ASP A 100 13.06 33.63 6.43
N TYR A 101 12.88 32.71 7.39
CA TYR A 101 12.68 33.06 8.80
C TYR A 101 13.99 33.03 9.60
N ASN A 102 14.28 34.16 10.26
CA ASN A 102 15.50 34.46 10.99
C ASN A 102 15.86 33.39 12.06
N TRP A 103 17.17 33.19 12.29
CA TRP A 103 17.87 32.14 13.07
C TRP A 103 17.41 31.86 14.51
N GLN A 104 16.41 32.57 15.05
CA GLN A 104 16.04 32.45 16.47
C GLN A 104 15.09 31.28 16.77
N ASN A 105 14.49 30.65 15.76
CA ASN A 105 13.56 29.53 15.93
C ASN A 105 14.14 28.19 15.42
N THR A 106 15.36 27.83 15.84
CA THR A 106 16.03 26.56 15.49
C THR A 106 15.16 25.33 15.81
N LEU A 107 14.41 25.36 16.92
CA LEU A 107 13.50 24.28 17.32
C LEU A 107 12.29 24.14 16.40
N CYS A 108 11.80 25.27 15.86
CA CYS A 108 10.73 25.26 14.85
C CYS A 108 11.25 24.59 13.57
N CYS A 109 12.42 25.00 13.09
CA CYS A 109 13.04 24.44 11.88
C CYS A 109 13.30 22.93 12.01
N GLN A 110 13.81 22.45 13.16
CA GLN A 110 14.05 21.02 13.40
C GLN A 110 12.75 20.18 13.46
N TYR A 111 11.71 20.69 14.13
CA TYR A 111 10.40 20.05 14.18
C TYR A 111 9.77 19.95 12.78
N PHE A 112 9.81 21.05 12.02
CA PHE A 112 9.33 21.07 10.64
C PHE A 112 10.17 20.15 9.75
N GLU A 113 11.50 20.15 9.84
CA GLU A 113 12.35 19.22 9.09
C GLU A 113 11.97 17.75 9.33
N GLY A 114 11.73 17.35 10.58
CA GLY A 114 11.27 15.99 10.90
C GLY A 114 9.95 15.63 10.19
N MET A 115 8.99 16.56 10.18
CA MET A 115 7.71 16.36 9.49
C MET A 115 7.87 16.31 7.96
N LEU A 116 8.73 17.16 7.40
CA LEU A 116 8.98 17.27 5.97
C LEU A 116 9.78 16.09 5.43
N THR A 117 10.78 15.61 6.17
CA THR A 117 11.53 14.41 5.83
C THR A 117 10.59 13.20 5.81
N GLY A 118 9.67 13.09 6.77
CA GLY A 118 8.61 12.07 6.76
C GLY A 118 7.72 12.12 5.51
N ARG A 119 7.17 13.31 5.17
CA ARG A 119 6.35 13.48 3.95
C ARG A 119 7.13 13.24 2.66
N ARG A 120 8.38 13.68 2.58
CA ARG A 120 9.25 13.47 1.42
C ARG A 120 9.57 11.99 1.22
N ARG A 121 9.93 11.27 2.29
CA ARG A 121 10.16 9.81 2.24
C ARG A 121 8.92 9.08 1.71
N LYS A 122 7.74 9.42 2.25
CA LYS A 122 6.47 8.82 1.80
C LYS A 122 6.17 9.12 0.33
N THR A 123 6.42 10.35 -0.12
CA THR A 123 6.21 10.74 -1.52
C THR A 123 7.17 10.01 -2.46
N ASN A 124 8.47 9.96 -2.11
CA ASN A 124 9.49 9.28 -2.91
C ASN A 124 9.29 7.77 -2.99
N PHE A 125 8.65 7.16 -1.99
CA PHE A 125 8.30 5.74 -2.02
C PHE A 125 7.03 5.47 -2.83
N VAL A 126 5.97 6.26 -2.59
CA VAL A 126 4.65 6.02 -3.19
C VAL A 126 4.62 6.38 -4.68
N MET A 127 5.30 7.46 -5.09
CA MET A 127 5.24 7.93 -6.49
C MET A 127 5.76 6.88 -7.50
N PRO A 128 6.96 6.27 -7.33
CA PRO A 128 7.45 5.25 -8.26
C PRO A 128 6.58 3.99 -8.28
N LEU A 129 6.04 3.57 -7.12
CA LEU A 129 5.09 2.45 -7.06
C LEU A 129 3.85 2.72 -7.88
N VAL A 130 3.32 3.94 -7.82
CA VAL A 130 2.12 4.32 -8.57
C VAL A 130 2.42 4.43 -10.06
N GLU A 131 3.62 4.83 -10.46
CA GLU A 131 4.03 4.82 -11.87
C GLU A 131 4.08 3.39 -12.44
N ILE A 132 4.58 2.43 -11.66
CA ILE A 132 4.68 1.02 -12.08
C ILE A 132 3.31 0.32 -12.06
N TYR A 133 2.56 0.47 -10.96
CA TYR A 133 1.32 -0.29 -10.75
C TYR A 133 0.06 0.45 -11.20
N GLY A 134 0.13 1.76 -11.40
CA GLY A 134 -1.02 2.61 -11.74
C GLY A 134 -1.77 2.17 -13.00
N PRO A 135 -1.07 1.85 -14.11
CA PRO A 135 -1.71 1.34 -15.33
C PRO A 135 -2.42 0.00 -15.14
N HIS A 136 -2.13 -0.75 -14.09
CA HIS A 136 -2.73 -2.06 -13.83
C HIS A 136 -3.86 -2.02 -12.79
N LEU A 137 -3.85 -1.00 -11.92
CA LEU A 137 -4.81 -0.86 -10.83
C LEU A 137 -5.95 0.11 -11.16
N LEU A 138 -5.67 1.18 -11.91
CA LEU A 138 -6.64 2.27 -12.17
C LEU A 138 -6.98 2.44 -13.66
N SER A 139 -6.59 1.50 -14.53
CA SER A 139 -7.05 1.48 -15.91
C SER A 139 -8.44 0.85 -15.98
N ASN A 140 -9.47 1.69 -15.89
CA ASN A 140 -10.74 1.49 -16.57
C ASN A 140 -11.56 2.78 -16.53
N ALA A 141 -11.44 3.56 -17.61
CA ALA A 141 -12.52 4.17 -18.38
C ALA A 141 -11.91 5.21 -19.31
N THR A 142 -12.01 4.94 -20.62
CA THR A 142 -12.09 5.95 -21.68
C THR A 142 -13.01 7.10 -21.29
#